data_AF-A0A2V7RTT8-F1
#
_entry.id   AF-A0A2V7RTT8-F1
#
_cell.length_a   1.000
_cell.length_b   1.000
_cell.length_c   1.000
_cell.angle_alpha   90.00
_cell.angle_beta   90.00
_cell.angle_gamma   90.00
#
_symmetry.space_group_name_H-M   'P 1'
#
loop_
_entity.id
_entity.type
_entity.pdbx_description
1 polymer ?
#
loop_
_entity_poly.entity_id
_entity_poly.type
_entity_poly.pdbx_seq_one_letter_code
_entity_poly.pdbx_strand_id
1 'polypeptide(L)' 'MPSRSDEPWVQLATRIPKTLHRQLKLHCVQTDTSVMDFVVQSLEEKLGKASGRKRGARSA' A
#
# COMPACT_ATOMS: atom_id res chain seq x y z
N MET A 1 22.43 6.30 -6.91
CA MET A 1 21.37 5.64 -6.12
C MET A 1 20.50 6.75 -5.57
N PRO A 2 19.24 6.93 -6.02
CA PRO A 2 18.39 7.98 -5.48
C PRO A 2 18.17 7.69 -3.99
N SER A 3 18.61 8.62 -3.13
CA SER A 3 18.28 8.59 -1.72
C SER A 3 16.78 8.83 -1.58
N ARG A 4 16.11 8.17 -0.62
CA ARG A 4 14.66 8.30 -0.35
C ARG A 4 14.18 9.75 -0.13
N SER A 5 15.09 10.70 -0.04
CA SER A 5 14.85 12.13 0.17
C SER A 5 14.45 12.89 -1.11
N ASP A 6 14.68 12.34 -2.30
CA ASP A 6 14.31 12.96 -3.59
C ASP A 6 12.95 12.49 -4.12
N GLU A 7 12.31 11.54 -3.43
CA GLU A 7 11.03 11.01 -3.87
C GLU A 7 9.93 11.99 -3.43
N PRO A 8 9.18 12.59 -4.37
CA PRO A 8 8.14 13.53 -4.01
C PRO A 8 7.14 12.84 -3.08
N TRP A 9 6.98 13.37 -1.87
CA TRP A 9 5.96 12.93 -0.93
C TRP A 9 4.58 13.27 -1.52
N VAL A 10 4.01 12.32 -2.26
CA VAL A 10 2.67 12.44 -2.81
C VAL A 10 1.67 11.96 -1.76
N GLN A 11 0.83 12.88 -1.27
CA GLN A 11 -0.28 12.52 -0.41
C GLN A 11 -1.39 11.84 -1.23
N LEU A 12 -1.46 10.51 -1.16
CA LEU A 12 -2.48 9.73 -1.84
C LEU A 12 -3.75 9.65 -0.97
N ALA A 13 -4.83 10.26 -1.42
CA ALA A 13 -6.14 10.11 -0.79
C ALA A 13 -6.77 8.77 -1.22
N THR A 14 -6.82 7.79 -0.32
CA THR A 14 -7.53 6.54 -0.55
C THR A 14 -8.96 6.61 -0.01
N ARG A 15 -9.95 6.27 -0.84
CA ARG A 15 -11.34 6.15 -0.38
C ARG A 15 -11.54 4.80 0.31
N ILE A 16 -11.55 4.82 1.64
CA ILE A 16 -11.78 3.64 2.46
C ILE A 16 -13.22 3.70 3.02
N PRO A 17 -14.08 2.69 2.77
CA PRO A 17 -15.41 2.62 3.37
C PRO A 17 -15.32 2.68 4.91
N LYS A 18 -16.28 3.37 5.57
CA LYS A 18 -16.24 3.60 7.02
C LYS A 18 -16.14 2.31 7.84
N THR A 19 -16.83 1.26 7.42
CA THR A 19 -16.80 -0.06 8.08
C THR A 19 -15.41 -0.69 8.03
N LEU A 20 -14.78 -0.65 6.85
CA LEU A 20 -13.44 -1.16 6.62
C LEU A 20 -12.39 -0.32 7.36
N HIS A 21 -12.55 1.00 7.37
CA HIS A 21 -11.68 1.92 8.11
C HIS A 21 -11.66 1.62 9.62
N ARG A 22 -12.82 1.27 10.20
CA ARG A 22 -12.91 0.88 11.62
C ARG A 22 -12.16 -0.42 11.90
N GLN A 23 -12.33 -1.43 11.06
CA GLN A 23 -11.61 -2.70 11.18
C GLN A 23 -10.10 -2.50 11.04
N LEU A 24 -9.68 -1.69 10.05
CA LEU A 24 -8.28 -1.33 9.86
C LEU A 24 -7.69 -0.65 11.08
N LYS A 25 -8.37 0.34 11.66
CA LYS A 25 -7.90 1.01 12.88
C LYS A 25 -7.71 0.03 14.02
N LEU A 26 -8.66 -0.87 14.25
CA LEU A 26 -8.55 -1.87 15.33
C LEU A 26 -7.33 -2.78 15.13
N HIS A 27 -7.11 -3.24 13.90
CA HIS A 27 -5.92 -4.03 13.56
C HIS A 27 -4.63 -3.22 13.76
N CYS A 28 -4.59 -1.98 13.26
CA CYS A 28 -3.45 -1.07 13.39
C CYS A 28 -3.08 -0.79 14.86
N VAL A 29 -4.08 -0.64 15.74
CA VAL A 29 -3.85 -0.47 17.19
C VAL A 29 -3.29 -1.75 17.82
N GLN A 30 -3.71 -2.93 17.37
CA GLN A 30 -3.20 -4.20 17.91
C GLN A 30 -1.77 -4.50 17.44
N THR A 31 -1.42 -4.11 16.21
CA THR A 31 -0.09 -4.35 15.63
C THR A 31 0.86 -3.18 15.79
N ASP A 32 0.48 -2.16 16.56
CA ASP A 32 1.25 -0.92 16.79
C ASP A 32 1.76 -0.28 15.48
N THR A 33 0.88 -0.23 14.48
CA THR A 33 1.20 0.25 13.12
C THR A 33 0.36 1.47 12.78
N SER A 34 0.92 2.44 12.04
CA SER A 34 0.13 3.53 11.48
C SER A 34 -0.81 3.04 10.39
N VAL A 35 -2.01 3.62 10.31
CA VAL A 35 -2.96 3.36 9.20
C VAL A 35 -2.32 3.71 7.85
N MET A 36 -1.47 4.75 7.81
CA MET A 36 -0.77 5.13 6.59
C MET A 36 0.23 4.06 6.16
N ASP A 37 1.05 3.57 7.10
CA ASP A 37 2.05 2.54 6.83
C ASP A 37 1.39 1.23 6.39
N PHE A 38 0.29 0.86 7.04
CA PHE A 38 -0.49 -0.32 6.66
C PHE A 38 -1.00 -0.22 5.22
N VAL A 39 -1.55 0.94 4.83
CA VAL A 39 -2.10 1.16 3.48
C VAL A 39 -0.99 1.16 2.44
N VAL A 40 0.16 1.79 2.72
CA VAL A 40 1.32 1.78 1.82
C VAL A 40 1.83 0.35 1.60
N GLN A 41 2.07 -0.40 2.67
CA GLN A 41 2.53 -1.79 2.57
C GLN A 41 1.53 -2.65 1.78
N SER A 42 0.24 -2.53 2.07
CA SER A 42 -0.81 -3.25 1.35
C SER A 42 -0.84 -2.91 -0.14
N LEU A 43 -0.61 -1.64 -0.50
CA LEU A 43 -0.55 -1.20 -1.89
C LEU A 43 0.70 -1.74 -2.59
N GLU A 44 1.86 -1.69 -1.95
CA GLU A 44 3.11 -2.25 -2.48
C GLU A 44 2.99 -3.76 -2.74
N GLU A 45 2.42 -4.52 -1.80
CA GLU A 45 2.20 -5.96 -1.96
C GLU A 45 1.26 -6.25 -3.13
N LYS A 46 0.15 -5.52 -3.25
CA LYS A 46 -0.81 -5.72 -4.34
C LYS A 46 -0.24 -5.33 -5.70
N LEU A 47 0.53 -4.24 -5.76
CA LEU A 47 1.17 -3.79 -6.99
C LEU A 47 2.30 -4.73 -7.39
N GLY A 48 3.09 -5.24 -6.44
CA GLY A 48 4.10 -6.27 -6.67
C GLY A 48 3.49 -7.55 -7.27
N LYS A 49 2.37 -8.02 -6.69
CA LYS A 49 1.60 -9.16 -7.23
C LYS A 49 1.06 -8.90 -8.64
N ALA A 50 0.57 -7.68 -8.91
CA ALA A 50 0.07 -7.31 -10.24
C ALA A 50 1.19 -7.19 -11.30
N SER A 51 2.35 -6.66 -10.90
CA SER A 51 3.54 -6.53 -11.75
C SER A 51 4.09 -7.90 -12.18
N GLY A 52 4.10 -8.88 -11.29
CA GLY A 52 4.45 -10.27 -11.61
C GLY A 52 3.51 -10.90 -12.65
N ARG A 53 2.20 -10.60 -12.57
CA ARG A 53 1.21 -11.09 -13.55
C ARG A 53 1.42 -10.51 -14.96
N LYS A 54 1.84 -9.25 -15.09
CA LYS A 54 2.07 -8.62 -16.40
C LYS A 54 3.32 -9.10 -17.12
N ARG A 55 4.35 -9.60 -16.41
CA ARG A 55 5.57 -10.15 -17.05
C ARG A 55 5.35 -11.54 -17.65
N GLY A 56 4.44 -12.34 -17.09
CA GLY A 56 4.10 -13.65 -17.67
C GLY A 56 3.25 -13.58 -18.95
N ALA A 57 2.55 -12.46 -19.18
CA ALA A 57 1.65 -12.30 -20.33
C ALA A 57 2.28 -11.61 -21.56
N ARG A 58 3.55 -11.19 -21.48
CA ARG A 58 4.30 -10.58 -22.61
C ARG A 58 5.38 -11.50 -23.19
N SER A 59 5.39 -12.76 -22.77
CA SER A 59 6.28 -13.81 -23.26
C SER A 59 5.43 -15.01 -23.71
N ALA A 60 4.53 -14.79 -24.66
CA ALA A 60 3.81 -15.82 -25.40
C ALA A 60 3.51 -15.30 -26.81
#